data_AF-A0A672L5A4-F1
#
_entry.id   AF-A0A672L5A4-F1
#
_cell.length_a   1.000
_cell.length_b   1.000
_cell.length_c   1.000
_cell.angle_alpha   90.00
_cell.angle_beta   90.00
_cell.angle_gamma   90.00
#
_symmetry.space_group_name_H-M   'P 1'
#
loop_
_entity.id
_entity.type
_entity.pdbx_description
1 polymer ?
#
loop_
_entity_poly.entity_id
_entity_poly.type
_entity_poly.pdbx_seq_one_letter_code
_entity_poly.pdbx_strand_id
1 'polypeptide(L)'
;MHTAYLTRHGPRETDPCPRKAQFHTDLWCCFTVQNCLLDFGRPLVMIFCPLEWFPLSKPSAGDYFHMLYNITTPFLLLKLIERSPKTLPRSAVYLCIITFVMGASVHLVGESINHRLLLSGYQLQLSVRENPIMKNLRPETLIDSFELLQYYDETLARCLWYVPLFLILFQYFTGCFTVVKAQKTMPISAWLLLGPSGLYYWYLVTEGQIFIPFIFTFFAMTATVVHQKRKGFLPDANGLFLLYSFSLSLVLVTIWVTCLWNDKVLRRKYPGVMYIPEPWAVYTLHLRDKHTTLTD
;
A
#
# COMPACT_ATOMS: atom_id res chain seq x y z
N MET A 1 1.26 -75.78 10.75
CA MET A 1 0.46 -74.54 10.74
C MET A 1 1.29 -73.44 11.40
N HIS A 2 1.58 -72.38 10.63
CA HIS A 2 1.85 -70.97 11.01
C HIS A 2 2.84 -70.61 12.14
N THR A 3 3.69 -69.58 12.10
CA THR A 3 4.26 -68.65 11.10
C THR A 3 5.39 -67.90 11.83
N ALA A 4 6.48 -67.61 11.14
CA ALA A 4 7.60 -66.80 11.61
C ALA A 4 7.20 -65.34 11.90
N TYR A 5 7.67 -64.77 13.01
CA TYR A 5 7.70 -63.32 13.23
C TYR A 5 9.12 -62.79 12.94
N LEU A 6 9.33 -62.40 11.68
CA LEU A 6 10.44 -61.55 11.26
C LEU A 6 10.12 -60.11 11.67
N THR A 7 10.89 -59.57 12.61
CA THR A 7 10.85 -58.16 13.00
C THR A 7 11.46 -57.34 11.86
N ARG A 8 10.60 -56.77 11.00
CA ARG A 8 10.99 -55.90 9.89
C ARG A 8 11.23 -54.49 10.45
N HIS A 9 12.49 -54.11 10.64
CA HIS A 9 12.86 -52.69 10.79
C HIS A 9 12.49 -51.98 9.48
N GLY A 10 11.39 -51.21 9.51
CA GLY A 10 11.05 -50.29 8.43
C GLY A 10 12.06 -49.12 8.38
N PRO A 11 12.37 -48.57 7.20
CA PRO A 11 13.20 -47.38 7.10
C PRO A 11 12.47 -46.22 7.77
N ARG A 12 13.16 -45.51 8.65
CA ARG A 12 12.78 -44.20 9.17
C ARG A 12 12.39 -43.32 7.97
N GLU A 13 11.13 -42.90 7.91
CA GLU A 13 10.69 -41.86 6.98
C GLU A 13 11.67 -40.69 7.11
N THR A 14 12.37 -40.41 6.02
CA THR A 14 13.18 -39.23 5.87
C THR A 14 12.30 -38.02 6.18
N ASP A 15 12.67 -37.25 7.20
CA ASP A 15 12.10 -35.93 7.44
C ASP A 15 11.94 -35.21 6.09
N PRO A 16 10.75 -34.68 5.76
CA PRO A 16 10.56 -33.98 4.50
C PRO A 16 11.59 -32.85 4.46
N CYS A 17 12.52 -32.96 3.52
CA CYS A 17 13.52 -31.94 3.24
C CYS A 17 12.81 -30.58 3.27
N PRO A 18 13.25 -29.60 4.10
CA PRO A 18 12.53 -28.35 4.25
C PRO A 18 12.34 -27.75 2.85
N ARG A 19 11.08 -27.65 2.41
CA ARG A 19 10.74 -27.15 1.08
C ARG A 19 11.55 -25.87 0.86
N LYS A 20 12.40 -25.85 -0.18
CA LYS A 20 13.14 -24.65 -0.55
C LYS A 20 12.15 -23.50 -0.62
N ALA A 21 12.39 -22.42 0.14
CA ALA A 21 11.59 -21.22 0.08
C ALA A 21 11.67 -20.64 -1.33
N GLN A 22 10.67 -20.94 -2.16
CA GLN A 22 10.57 -20.44 -3.52
C GLN A 22 10.01 -19.01 -3.48
N PHE A 23 10.53 -18.15 -4.35
CA PHE A 23 10.00 -16.81 -4.50
C PHE A 23 8.58 -16.87 -5.09
N HIS A 24 7.63 -16.16 -4.46
CA HIS A 24 6.22 -16.16 -4.85
C HIS A 24 5.97 -15.25 -6.06
N THR A 25 6.57 -15.58 -7.20
CA THR A 25 6.57 -14.74 -8.40
C THR A 25 5.16 -14.36 -8.85
N ASP A 26 4.24 -15.34 -8.86
CA ASP A 26 2.85 -15.14 -9.24
C ASP A 26 2.15 -14.13 -8.31
N LEU A 27 2.26 -14.31 -6.99
CA LEU A 27 1.63 -13.41 -6.03
C LEU A 27 2.24 -12.01 -6.06
N TRP A 28 3.56 -11.89 -6.10
CA TRP A 28 4.22 -10.58 -6.15
C TRP A 28 3.95 -9.86 -7.46
N CYS A 29 3.88 -10.57 -8.58
CA CYS A 29 3.48 -10.01 -9.86
C CYS A 29 2.03 -9.51 -9.80
N CYS A 30 1.09 -10.34 -9.36
CA CYS A 30 -0.31 -9.95 -9.21
C CYS A 30 -0.46 -8.74 -8.27
N PHE A 31 0.21 -8.75 -7.12
CA PHE A 31 0.16 -7.66 -6.15
C PHE A 31 0.73 -6.36 -6.73
N THR A 32 1.86 -6.44 -7.43
CA THR A 32 2.48 -5.27 -8.06
C THR A 32 1.59 -4.70 -9.18
N VAL A 33 1.11 -5.54 -10.09
CA VAL A 33 0.24 -5.12 -11.20
C VAL A 33 -1.08 -4.56 -10.68
N GLN A 34 -1.71 -5.24 -9.72
CA GLN A 34 -2.97 -4.81 -9.12
C GLN A 34 -2.83 -3.47 -8.41
N ASN A 35 -1.77 -3.26 -7.63
CA ASN A 35 -1.52 -1.98 -6.97
C ASN A 35 -1.20 -0.86 -7.97
N CYS A 36 -0.37 -1.13 -8.99
CA CYS A 36 -0.07 -0.14 -10.02
C CYS A 36 -1.31 0.25 -10.84
N LEU A 37 -2.15 -0.70 -11.22
CA LEU A 37 -3.33 -0.43 -12.05
C LEU A 37 -4.49 0.16 -11.24
N LEU A 38 -4.80 -0.45 -10.09
CA LEU A 38 -6.03 -0.14 -9.37
C LEU A 38 -5.87 0.92 -8.30
N ASP A 39 -4.65 1.24 -7.87
CA ASP A 39 -4.38 2.27 -6.87
C ASP A 39 -3.68 3.48 -7.52
N PHE A 40 -2.48 3.27 -8.06
CA PHE A 40 -1.74 4.31 -8.77
C PHE A 40 -2.44 4.77 -10.07
N GLY A 41 -3.14 3.87 -10.76
CA GLY A 41 -3.83 4.19 -12.01
C GLY A 41 -5.15 4.96 -11.85
N ARG A 42 -5.71 5.08 -10.63
CA ARG A 42 -7.02 5.74 -10.42
C ARG A 42 -7.02 7.20 -10.87
N PRO A 43 -6.06 8.05 -10.46
CA PRO A 43 -6.05 9.44 -10.89
C PRO A 43 -5.89 9.58 -12.40
N LEU A 44 -5.12 8.68 -13.04
CA LEU A 44 -4.92 8.69 -14.49
C LEU A 44 -6.22 8.35 -15.24
N VAL A 45 -6.91 7.27 -14.85
CA VAL A 45 -8.19 6.90 -15.45
C VAL A 45 -9.21 8.02 -15.32
N MET A 46 -9.21 8.72 -14.19
CA MET A 46 -10.11 9.86 -13.96
C MET A 46 -9.75 11.09 -14.82
N ILE A 47 -8.49 11.27 -15.20
CA ILE A 47 -8.10 12.31 -16.19
C ILE A 47 -8.54 11.91 -17.61
N PHE A 48 -8.34 10.64 -17.99
CA PHE A 48 -8.56 10.18 -19.37
C PHE A 48 -10.01 9.82 -19.69
N CYS A 49 -10.83 9.49 -18.68
CA CYS A 49 -12.24 9.19 -18.88
C CYS A 49 -13.09 10.47 -18.90
N PRO A 50 -13.88 10.72 -19.96
CA PRO A 50 -14.76 11.89 -20.03
C PRO A 50 -15.80 11.87 -18.91
N LEU A 51 -16.02 13.04 -18.31
CA LEU A 51 -17.03 13.25 -17.26
C LEU A 51 -18.46 12.95 -17.76
N GLU A 52 -18.70 13.10 -19.06
CA GLU A 52 -19.98 12.83 -19.71
C GLU A 52 -20.39 11.35 -19.63
N TRP A 53 -19.42 10.44 -19.49
CA TRP A 53 -19.69 9.01 -19.43
C TRP A 53 -20.22 8.57 -18.06
N PHE A 54 -20.00 9.38 -17.01
CA PHE A 54 -20.37 9.06 -15.64
C PHE A 54 -21.12 10.24 -15.01
N PRO A 55 -22.46 10.17 -14.91
CA PRO A 55 -23.24 11.18 -14.20
C PRO A 55 -22.72 11.38 -12.77
N LEU A 56 -22.71 12.62 -12.28
CA LEU A 56 -22.27 12.95 -10.92
C LEU A 56 -23.00 12.14 -9.83
N SER A 57 -24.20 11.64 -10.08
CA SER A 57 -24.99 10.83 -9.16
C SER A 57 -24.69 9.31 -9.20
N LYS A 58 -23.75 8.86 -10.05
CA LYS A 58 -23.40 7.44 -10.23
C LYS A 58 -21.90 7.19 -9.99
N PRO A 59 -21.50 5.94 -9.68
CA PRO A 59 -20.08 5.59 -9.58
C PRO A 59 -19.33 5.89 -10.88
N SER A 60 -18.15 6.49 -10.73
CA SER A 60 -17.18 6.78 -11.80
C SER A 60 -16.29 5.57 -12.08
N ALA A 61 -15.52 5.62 -13.17
CA ALA A 61 -14.49 4.61 -13.45
C ALA A 61 -13.49 4.44 -12.29
N GLY A 62 -13.08 5.55 -11.65
CA GLY A 62 -12.21 5.53 -10.47
C GLY A 62 -12.83 4.78 -9.29
N ASP A 63 -14.14 4.97 -9.05
CA ASP A 63 -14.88 4.27 -8.00
C ASP A 63 -14.87 2.75 -8.25
N TYR A 64 -15.08 2.30 -9.49
CA TYR A 64 -15.03 0.88 -9.84
C TYR A 64 -13.63 0.28 -9.66
N PHE A 65 -12.57 1.02 -10.00
CA PHE A 65 -11.19 0.60 -9.77
C PHE A 65 -10.91 0.43 -8.28
N HIS A 66 -11.44 1.34 -7.46
CA HIS A 66 -11.31 1.27 -6.01
C HIS A 66 -12.13 0.14 -5.38
N MET A 67 -13.35 -0.11 -5.86
CA MET A 67 -14.11 -1.29 -5.47
C MET A 67 -13.37 -2.59 -5.80
N LEU A 68 -12.77 -2.67 -6.99
CA LEU A 68 -11.97 -3.83 -7.39
C LEU A 68 -10.70 -3.97 -6.53
N TYR A 69 -10.05 -2.86 -6.17
CA TYR A 69 -8.94 -2.83 -5.23
C TYR A 69 -9.35 -3.39 -3.86
N ASN A 70 -10.52 -3.00 -3.36
CA ASN A 70 -11.05 -3.44 -2.06
C ASN A 70 -11.39 -4.93 -2.01
N ILE A 71 -11.58 -5.57 -3.16
CA ILE A 71 -11.81 -7.02 -3.27
C ILE A 71 -10.49 -7.77 -3.48
N THR A 72 -9.67 -7.30 -4.41
CA THR A 72 -8.47 -8.03 -4.86
C THR A 72 -7.32 -7.93 -3.87
N THR A 73 -7.08 -6.77 -3.26
CA THR A 73 -6.00 -6.57 -2.29
C THR A 73 -6.12 -7.49 -1.07
N PRO A 74 -7.24 -7.55 -0.33
CA PRO A 74 -7.34 -8.44 0.82
C PRO A 74 -7.25 -9.92 0.41
N PHE A 75 -7.74 -10.30 -0.77
CA PHE A 75 -7.56 -11.65 -1.30
C PHE A 75 -6.08 -11.99 -1.52
N LEU A 76 -5.32 -11.08 -2.14
CA LEU A 76 -3.88 -11.26 -2.36
C LEU A 76 -3.11 -11.28 -1.04
N LEU A 77 -3.48 -10.43 -0.07
CA LEU A 77 -2.89 -10.44 1.28
C LEU A 77 -3.15 -11.76 2.00
N LEU A 78 -4.36 -12.32 1.92
CA LEU A 78 -4.67 -13.66 2.45
C LEU A 78 -3.80 -14.72 1.77
N LYS A 79 -3.70 -14.71 0.44
CA LYS A 79 -2.86 -15.66 -0.30
C LYS A 79 -1.38 -15.54 0.01
N LEU A 80 -0.90 -14.32 0.23
CA LEU A 80 0.47 -14.06 0.66
C LEU A 80 0.74 -14.71 2.03
N ILE A 81 -0.18 -14.53 2.97
CA ILE A 81 -0.08 -15.13 4.32
C ILE A 81 -0.25 -16.65 4.30
N GLU A 82 -1.15 -17.20 3.49
CA GLU A 82 -1.32 -18.66 3.31
C GLU A 82 -0.02 -19.34 2.83
N ARG A 83 0.76 -18.65 1.99
CA ARG A 83 2.05 -19.14 1.51
C ARG A 83 3.23 -18.76 2.40
N SER A 84 2.99 -18.11 3.54
CA SER A 84 4.04 -17.80 4.51
C SER A 84 4.68 -19.10 5.02
N PRO A 85 6.03 -19.19 5.10
CA PRO A 85 6.72 -20.36 5.63
C PRO A 85 6.41 -20.65 7.12
N LYS A 86 5.90 -19.65 7.86
CA LYS A 86 5.51 -19.80 9.27
C LYS A 86 4.01 -19.66 9.44
N THR A 87 3.47 -20.46 10.35
CA THR A 87 2.10 -20.31 10.83
C THR A 87 2.00 -19.02 11.64
N LEU A 88 1.20 -18.10 11.13
CA LEU A 88 0.95 -16.80 11.73
C LEU A 88 -0.35 -16.84 12.56
N PRO A 89 -0.48 -16.04 13.63
CA PRO A 89 -1.71 -16.00 14.43
C PRO A 89 -2.90 -15.58 13.56
N ARG A 90 -3.78 -16.55 13.25
CA ARG A 90 -4.88 -16.39 12.30
C ARG A 90 -5.81 -15.24 12.68
N SER A 91 -6.15 -15.12 13.96
CA SER A 91 -7.01 -14.03 14.46
C SER A 91 -6.42 -12.66 14.18
N ALA A 92 -5.10 -12.48 14.37
CA ALA A 92 -4.45 -11.21 14.09
C ALA A 92 -4.48 -10.87 12.59
N VAL A 93 -4.24 -11.86 11.73
CA VAL A 93 -4.33 -11.68 10.27
C VAL A 93 -5.73 -11.28 9.85
N TYR A 94 -6.76 -12.00 10.31
CA TYR A 94 -8.14 -11.69 9.96
C TYR A 94 -8.58 -10.32 10.48
N LEU A 95 -8.23 -9.97 11.73
CA LEU A 95 -8.52 -8.64 12.26
C LEU A 95 -7.84 -7.54 11.44
N CYS A 96 -6.58 -7.73 11.04
CA CYS A 96 -5.90 -6.76 10.18
C CYS A 96 -6.61 -6.63 8.82
N ILE A 97 -7.01 -7.73 8.20
CA ILE A 97 -7.66 -7.72 6.89
C ILE A 97 -9.05 -7.11 6.94
N ILE A 98 -9.84 -7.42 7.96
CA ILE A 98 -11.17 -6.82 8.17
C ILE A 98 -11.03 -5.31 8.39
N THR A 99 -10.08 -4.90 9.23
CA THR A 99 -9.81 -3.47 9.50
C THR A 99 -9.34 -2.75 8.24
N PHE A 100 -8.45 -3.38 7.46
CA PHE A 100 -8.00 -2.90 6.16
C PHE A 100 -9.17 -2.64 5.22
N VAL A 101 -10.07 -3.63 5.04
CA VAL A 101 -11.21 -3.53 4.13
C VAL A 101 -12.18 -2.44 4.60
N MET A 102 -12.41 -2.33 5.91
CA MET A 102 -13.23 -1.26 6.48
C MET A 102 -12.63 0.11 6.17
N GLY A 103 -11.34 0.32 6.42
CA GLY A 103 -10.64 1.57 6.11
C GLY A 103 -10.71 1.92 4.62
N ALA A 104 -10.33 0.99 3.75
CA ALA A 104 -10.33 1.22 2.30
C ALA A 104 -11.75 1.44 1.73
N SER A 105 -12.78 0.88 2.36
CA SER A 105 -14.19 1.13 1.96
C SER A 105 -14.68 2.52 2.37
N VAL A 106 -14.30 2.99 3.55
CA VAL A 106 -14.60 4.38 3.97
C VAL A 106 -13.85 5.38 3.09
N HIS A 107 -12.57 5.09 2.80
CA HIS A 107 -11.77 5.94 1.93
C HIS A 107 -12.34 6.03 0.51
N LEU A 108 -12.79 4.91 -0.06
CA LEU A 108 -13.50 4.89 -1.34
C LEU A 108 -14.69 5.88 -1.34
N VAL A 109 -15.52 5.87 -0.31
CA VAL A 109 -16.68 6.78 -0.23
C VAL A 109 -16.22 8.24 -0.12
N GLY A 110 -15.20 8.52 0.70
CA GLY A 110 -14.63 9.85 0.88
C GLY A 110 -14.06 10.41 -0.43
N GLU A 111 -13.17 9.66 -1.08
CA GLU A 111 -12.55 10.02 -2.36
C GLU A 111 -13.61 10.24 -3.45
N SER A 112 -14.62 9.36 -3.51
CA SER A 112 -15.71 9.45 -4.47
C SER A 112 -16.52 10.75 -4.34
N ILE A 113 -16.80 11.19 -3.11
CA ILE A 113 -17.51 12.44 -2.85
C ILE A 113 -16.58 13.64 -3.13
N ASN A 114 -15.34 13.58 -2.67
CA ASN A 114 -14.35 14.65 -2.87
C ASN A 114 -14.11 14.91 -4.36
N HIS A 115 -14.09 13.86 -5.19
CA HIS A 115 -13.99 14.01 -6.63
C HIS A 115 -15.17 14.76 -7.25
N ARG A 116 -16.41 14.48 -6.83
CA ARG A 116 -17.60 15.19 -7.33
C ARG A 116 -17.61 16.65 -6.89
N LEU A 117 -17.14 16.91 -5.67
CA LEU A 117 -16.94 18.26 -5.16
C LEU A 117 -15.90 19.00 -6.01
N LEU A 118 -14.76 18.38 -6.34
CA LEU A 118 -13.74 18.94 -7.22
C LEU A 118 -14.33 19.38 -8.57
N LEU A 119 -15.15 18.54 -9.19
CA LEU A 119 -15.84 18.86 -10.44
C LEU A 119 -16.84 20.01 -10.32
N SER A 120 -17.38 20.20 -9.12
CA SER A 120 -18.27 21.33 -8.80
C SER A 120 -17.48 22.63 -8.53
N GLY A 121 -16.14 22.58 -8.50
CA GLY A 121 -15.24 23.70 -8.26
C GLY A 121 -14.60 23.73 -6.86
N TYR A 122 -14.69 22.63 -6.09
CA TYR A 122 -14.14 22.56 -4.75
C TYR A 122 -12.62 22.69 -4.78
N GLN A 123 -12.07 23.54 -3.92
CA GLN A 123 -10.64 23.77 -3.80
C GLN A 123 -10.05 22.88 -2.70
N LEU A 124 -9.26 21.86 -3.07
CA LEU A 124 -8.59 20.95 -2.13
C LEU A 124 -7.58 21.63 -1.19
N GLN A 125 -7.18 22.87 -1.50
CA GLN A 125 -6.23 23.62 -0.69
C GLN A 125 -6.88 24.26 0.54
N LEU A 126 -8.20 24.38 0.53
CA LEU A 126 -8.98 24.97 1.62
C LEU A 126 -9.61 23.88 2.47
N SER A 127 -9.76 24.16 3.76
CA SER A 127 -10.61 23.33 4.63
C SER A 127 -12.06 23.35 4.16
N VAL A 128 -12.86 22.34 4.54
CA VAL A 128 -14.30 22.27 4.22
C VAL A 128 -15.03 23.57 4.59
N ARG A 129 -14.74 24.16 5.77
CA ARG A 129 -15.38 25.41 6.22
C ARG A 129 -14.94 26.64 5.44
N GLU A 130 -13.72 26.66 4.92
CA GLU A 130 -13.19 27.82 4.21
C GLU A 130 -13.61 27.83 2.74
N ASN A 131 -13.96 26.67 2.20
CA ASN A 131 -14.27 26.48 0.81
C ASN A 131 -15.56 27.24 0.39
N PRO A 132 -15.50 28.09 -0.66
CA PRO A 132 -16.64 28.92 -1.07
C PRO A 132 -17.90 28.13 -1.43
N ILE A 133 -17.76 26.94 -2.02
CA ILE A 133 -18.90 26.11 -2.40
C ILE A 133 -19.63 25.60 -1.16
N MET A 134 -18.87 25.23 -0.13
CA MET A 134 -19.42 24.71 1.12
C MET A 134 -20.14 25.80 1.91
N LYS A 135 -19.60 27.03 1.94
CA LYS A 135 -20.24 28.18 2.60
C LYS A 135 -21.60 28.55 2.01
N ASN A 136 -21.82 28.21 0.73
CA ASN A 136 -23.08 28.47 0.06
C ASN A 136 -24.14 27.38 0.31
N LEU A 137 -23.77 26.25 0.93
CA LEU A 137 -24.71 25.17 1.23
C LEU A 137 -25.69 25.58 2.34
N ARG A 138 -26.96 25.20 2.16
CA ARG A 138 -27.99 25.29 3.19
C ARG A 138 -28.63 23.91 3.36
N PRO A 139 -28.92 23.46 4.60
CA PRO A 139 -28.66 24.15 5.88
C PRO A 139 -27.17 24.15 6.27
N GLU A 140 -26.76 25.10 7.13
CA GLU A 140 -25.36 25.21 7.58
C GLU A 140 -24.84 23.95 8.29
N THR A 141 -25.74 23.20 8.95
CA THR A 141 -25.42 21.92 9.59
C THR A 141 -24.89 20.86 8.62
N LEU A 142 -25.12 21.03 7.31
CA LEU A 142 -24.55 20.17 6.29
C LEU A 142 -23.02 20.30 6.22
N ILE A 143 -22.47 21.49 6.52
CA ILE A 143 -21.02 21.73 6.57
C ILE A 143 -20.37 20.82 7.63
N ASP A 144 -21.00 20.69 8.80
CA ASP A 144 -20.51 19.82 9.87
C ASP A 144 -20.53 18.33 9.45
N SER A 145 -21.51 17.94 8.63
CA SER A 145 -21.59 16.57 8.08
C SER A 145 -20.44 16.29 7.10
N PHE A 146 -20.07 17.29 6.28
CA PHE A 146 -18.93 17.17 5.37
C PHE A 146 -17.58 17.21 6.11
N GLU A 147 -17.46 17.97 7.20
CA GLU A 147 -16.26 17.89 8.06
C GLU A 147 -16.12 16.51 8.68
N LEU A 148 -17.22 15.94 9.19
CA LEU A 148 -17.21 14.59 9.73
C LEU A 148 -16.82 13.56 8.65
N LEU A 149 -17.33 13.71 7.43
CA LEU A 149 -16.95 12.87 6.29
C LEU A 149 -15.45 12.99 5.98
N GLN A 150 -14.91 14.21 5.95
CA GLN A 150 -13.48 14.43 5.72
C GLN A 150 -12.63 13.84 6.85
N TYR A 151 -13.07 13.94 8.11
CA TYR A 151 -12.41 13.30 9.24
C TYR A 151 -12.40 11.76 9.11
N TYR A 152 -13.54 11.18 8.72
CA TYR A 152 -13.65 9.75 8.45
C TYR A 152 -12.68 9.31 7.36
N ASP A 153 -12.56 10.09 6.30
CA ASP A 153 -11.71 9.79 5.15
C ASP A 153 -10.21 9.99 5.45
N GLU A 154 -9.80 11.21 5.80
CA GLU A 154 -8.40 11.59 5.89
C GLU A 154 -7.71 11.07 7.16
N THR A 155 -8.47 10.87 8.24
CA THR A 155 -7.90 10.43 9.52
C THR A 155 -8.21 8.97 9.79
N LEU A 156 -9.49 8.63 9.92
CA LEU A 156 -9.89 7.31 10.40
C LEU A 156 -9.63 6.22 9.35
N ALA A 157 -10.08 6.41 8.12
CA ALA A 157 -9.91 5.46 7.03
C ALA A 157 -8.44 5.26 6.68
N ARG A 158 -7.65 6.35 6.61
CA ARG A 158 -6.20 6.29 6.44
C ARG A 158 -5.52 5.40 7.48
N CYS A 159 -5.84 5.57 8.76
CA CYS A 159 -5.28 4.73 9.82
C CYS A 159 -5.70 3.26 9.68
N LEU A 160 -6.99 3.01 9.48
CA LEU A 160 -7.55 1.66 9.36
C LEU A 160 -7.13 0.94 8.08
N TRP A 161 -6.75 1.67 7.04
CA TRP A 161 -6.27 1.10 5.80
C TRP A 161 -4.78 0.78 5.88
N TYR A 162 -3.95 1.77 6.18
CA TYR A 162 -2.50 1.62 6.03
C TYR A 162 -1.82 0.95 7.22
N VAL A 163 -2.27 1.18 8.45
CA VAL A 163 -1.66 0.52 9.62
C VAL A 163 -1.81 -1.00 9.52
N PRO A 164 -3.00 -1.56 9.24
CA PRO A 164 -3.15 -3.01 9.06
C PRO A 164 -2.42 -3.55 7.84
N LEU A 165 -2.35 -2.80 6.73
CA LEU A 165 -1.55 -3.18 5.56
C LEU A 165 -0.09 -3.43 5.94
N PHE A 166 0.55 -2.44 6.60
CA PHE A 166 1.93 -2.57 7.02
C PHE A 166 2.14 -3.66 8.07
N LEU A 167 1.19 -3.84 8.99
CA LEU A 167 1.23 -4.93 9.97
C LEU A 167 1.20 -6.31 9.29
N ILE A 168 0.34 -6.51 8.29
CA ILE A 168 0.27 -7.78 7.54
C ILE A 168 1.57 -8.03 6.78
N LEU A 169 2.12 -7.02 6.11
CA LEU A 169 3.39 -7.12 5.40
C LEU A 169 4.55 -7.45 6.35
N PHE A 170 4.60 -6.79 7.52
CA PHE A 170 5.58 -7.07 8.55
C PHE A 170 5.42 -8.50 9.10
N GLN A 171 4.18 -8.91 9.37
CA GLN A 171 3.89 -10.24 9.87
C GLN A 171 4.32 -11.33 8.87
N TYR A 172 4.03 -11.14 7.58
CA TYR A 172 4.54 -11.98 6.49
C TYR A 172 6.08 -12.00 6.49
N PHE A 173 6.73 -10.84 6.58
CA PHE A 173 8.19 -10.73 6.62
C PHE A 173 8.84 -11.55 7.73
N THR A 174 8.23 -11.63 8.92
CA THR A 174 8.76 -12.46 10.03
C THR A 174 8.79 -13.97 9.70
N GLY A 175 8.01 -14.40 8.72
CA GLY A 175 7.98 -15.75 8.15
C GLY A 175 9.08 -16.02 7.11
N CYS A 176 9.64 -14.99 6.48
CA CYS A 176 10.56 -15.09 5.34
C CYS A 176 12.02 -15.29 5.73
N PHE A 177 12.30 -16.20 6.68
CA PHE A 177 13.66 -16.47 7.16
C PHE A 177 14.02 -17.94 7.01
N THR A 178 15.21 -18.20 6.49
CA THR A 178 15.75 -19.53 6.22
C THR A 178 17.17 -19.69 6.78
N VAL A 179 17.61 -20.93 6.94
CA VAL A 179 18.97 -21.24 7.42
C VAL A 179 19.98 -20.88 6.33
N VAL A 180 21.13 -20.31 6.74
CA VAL A 180 22.19 -19.70 5.89
C VAL A 180 22.62 -20.49 4.63
N LYS A 181 22.39 -21.81 4.57
CA LYS A 181 22.71 -22.66 3.41
C LYS A 181 21.70 -22.57 2.25
N ALA A 182 20.52 -21.99 2.45
CA ALA A 182 19.50 -21.87 1.41
C ALA A 182 19.65 -20.53 0.65
N GLN A 183 20.01 -20.63 -0.63
CA GLN A 183 19.92 -19.62 -1.70
C GLN A 183 19.99 -18.14 -1.28
N LYS A 184 21.19 -17.55 -1.40
CA LYS A 184 21.45 -16.13 -1.11
C LYS A 184 20.93 -15.15 -2.16
N THR A 185 20.57 -15.62 -3.35
CA THR A 185 20.35 -14.75 -4.52
C THR A 185 18.87 -14.60 -4.84
N MET A 186 18.40 -13.35 -4.91
CA MET A 186 17.07 -13.04 -5.44
C MET A 186 16.95 -13.54 -6.90
N PRO A 187 15.84 -14.20 -7.26
CA PRO A 187 15.60 -14.62 -8.64
C PRO A 187 15.38 -13.41 -9.55
N ILE A 188 15.55 -13.62 -10.86
CA ILE A 188 15.41 -12.56 -11.88
C ILE A 188 14.02 -11.91 -11.82
N SER A 189 12.96 -12.69 -11.60
CA SER A 189 11.61 -12.17 -11.45
C SER A 189 11.48 -11.18 -10.29
N ALA A 190 12.18 -11.42 -9.18
CA ALA A 190 12.18 -10.52 -8.03
C ALA A 190 12.91 -9.21 -8.35
N TRP A 191 14.01 -9.25 -9.11
CA TRP A 191 14.70 -8.04 -9.57
C TRP A 191 13.85 -7.21 -10.53
N LEU A 192 13.14 -7.86 -11.47
CA LEU A 192 12.25 -7.17 -12.40
C LEU A 192 11.09 -6.47 -11.68
N LEU A 193 10.55 -7.10 -10.64
CA LEU A 193 9.44 -6.54 -9.86
C LEU A 193 9.89 -5.48 -8.83
N LEU A 194 11.19 -5.41 -8.50
CA LEU A 194 11.69 -4.54 -7.43
C LEU A 194 11.43 -3.05 -7.73
N GLY A 195 11.70 -2.63 -8.96
CA GLY A 195 11.47 -1.24 -9.38
C GLY A 195 10.01 -0.82 -9.26
N PRO A 196 9.08 -1.50 -9.96
CA PRO A 196 7.65 -1.21 -9.86
C PRO A 196 7.11 -1.31 -8.42
N SER A 197 7.54 -2.31 -7.65
CA SER A 197 7.12 -2.47 -6.25
C SER A 197 7.62 -1.34 -5.36
N GLY A 198 8.90 -0.97 -5.45
CA GLY A 198 9.48 0.13 -4.69
C GLY A 198 8.87 1.48 -5.07
N LEU A 199 8.58 1.71 -6.35
CA LEU A 199 7.87 2.90 -6.82
C LEU A 199 6.44 2.96 -6.27
N TYR A 200 5.72 1.84 -6.24
CA TYR A 200 4.39 1.79 -5.63
C TYR A 200 4.45 2.16 -4.13
N TYR A 201 5.38 1.58 -3.37
CA TYR A 201 5.51 1.96 -1.96
C TYR A 201 5.93 3.42 -1.76
N TRP A 202 6.75 3.98 -2.65
CA TRP A 202 7.06 5.41 -2.63
C TRP A 202 5.81 6.25 -2.84
N TYR A 203 5.00 5.91 -3.84
CA TYR A 203 3.73 6.58 -4.11
C TYR A 203 2.79 6.46 -2.90
N LEU A 204 2.64 5.25 -2.35
CA LEU A 204 1.79 4.99 -1.20
C LEU A 204 2.18 5.86 0.01
N VAL A 205 3.48 5.99 0.26
CA VAL A 205 4.04 6.78 1.38
C VAL A 205 3.84 8.28 1.17
N THR A 206 4.06 8.76 -0.06
CA THR A 206 4.04 10.19 -0.39
C THR A 206 2.62 10.71 -0.62
N GLU A 207 1.80 9.99 -1.38
CA GLU A 207 0.39 10.35 -1.61
C GLU A 207 -0.45 10.08 -0.36
N GLY A 208 -0.28 8.91 0.28
CA GLY A 208 -1.05 8.55 1.48
C GLY A 208 -0.63 9.30 2.76
N GLN A 209 0.44 10.10 2.71
CA GLN A 209 1.00 10.81 3.88
C GLN A 209 1.28 9.88 5.08
N ILE A 210 1.73 8.65 4.80
CA ILE A 210 1.87 7.55 5.76
C ILE A 210 3.34 7.22 6.09
N PHE A 211 4.21 8.22 6.07
CA PHE A 211 5.64 8.02 6.34
C PHE A 211 5.92 7.44 7.72
N ILE A 212 5.13 7.81 8.73
CA ILE A 212 5.30 7.30 10.11
C ILE A 212 5.15 5.77 10.18
N PRO A 213 3.99 5.16 9.82
CA PRO A 213 3.87 3.70 9.88
C PRO A 213 4.84 2.99 8.91
N PHE A 214 5.21 3.62 7.80
CA PHE A 214 6.23 3.09 6.88
C PHE A 214 7.61 2.98 7.54
N ILE A 215 8.11 4.06 8.17
CA ILE A 215 9.45 4.05 8.78
C ILE A 215 9.52 3.13 10.00
N PHE A 216 8.45 3.06 10.79
CA PHE A 216 8.35 2.10 11.91
C PHE A 216 8.41 0.66 11.41
N THR A 217 7.68 0.34 10.35
CA THR A 217 7.71 -0.99 9.72
C THR A 217 9.09 -1.31 9.16
N PHE A 218 9.72 -0.37 8.44
CA PHE A 218 11.06 -0.56 7.89
C PHE A 218 12.11 -0.79 9.00
N PHE A 219 12.03 -0.01 10.09
CA PHE A 219 12.88 -0.20 11.26
C PHE A 219 12.66 -1.56 11.90
N ALA A 220 11.40 -1.97 12.09
CA ALA A 220 11.05 -3.28 12.64
C ALA A 220 11.56 -4.44 11.76
N MET A 221 11.45 -4.32 10.44
CA MET A 221 12.01 -5.28 9.49
C MET A 221 13.53 -5.38 9.66
N THR A 222 14.24 -4.24 9.67
CA THR A 222 15.69 -4.20 9.83
C THR A 222 16.15 -4.78 11.17
N ALA A 223 15.46 -4.43 12.27
CA ALA A 223 15.71 -4.98 13.59
C ALA A 223 15.48 -6.50 13.61
N THR A 224 14.44 -6.99 12.93
CA THR A 224 14.17 -8.43 12.79
C THR A 224 15.28 -9.13 12.01
N VAL A 225 15.82 -8.53 10.95
CA VAL A 225 16.98 -9.08 10.22
C VAL A 225 18.20 -9.22 11.13
N VAL A 226 18.53 -8.17 11.89
CA VAL A 226 19.66 -8.19 12.83
C VAL A 226 19.48 -9.28 13.89
N HIS A 227 18.27 -9.37 14.47
CA HIS A 227 17.94 -10.38 15.48
C HIS A 227 18.01 -11.80 14.94
N GLN A 228 17.45 -12.06 13.76
CA GLN A 228 17.45 -13.39 13.15
C GLN A 228 18.86 -13.79 12.66
N LYS A 229 19.65 -12.84 12.17
CA LYS A 229 21.05 -13.07 11.81
C LYS A 229 21.89 -13.53 12.99
N ARG A 230 21.67 -12.95 14.19
CA ARG A 230 22.32 -13.41 15.44
C ARG A 230 21.95 -14.85 15.80
N LYS A 231 20.79 -15.34 15.34
CA LYS A 231 20.31 -16.72 15.51
C LYS A 231 20.71 -17.66 14.35
N GLY A 232 21.50 -17.19 13.39
CA GLY A 232 21.94 -18.00 12.25
C GLY A 232 20.90 -18.15 11.13
N PHE A 233 19.87 -17.30 11.10
CA PHE A 233 18.89 -17.23 10.01
C PHE A 233 19.14 -16.01 9.12
N LEU A 234 18.84 -16.12 7.84
CA LEU A 234 18.88 -15.02 6.88
C LEU A 234 17.53 -14.88 6.18
N PRO A 235 17.17 -13.68 5.70
CA PRO A 235 15.99 -13.51 4.88
C PRO A 235 16.06 -14.36 3.61
N ASP A 236 14.96 -15.03 3.26
CA ASP A 236 14.83 -15.72 1.98
C ASP A 236 14.58 -14.72 0.82
N ALA A 237 14.35 -15.22 -0.40
CA ALA A 237 14.11 -14.37 -1.57
C ALA A 237 12.89 -13.43 -1.42
N ASN A 238 11.82 -13.85 -0.75
CA ASN A 238 10.64 -13.00 -0.53
C ASN A 238 10.93 -11.93 0.55
N GLY A 239 11.64 -12.31 1.60
CA GLY A 239 12.08 -11.38 2.65
C GLY A 239 13.02 -10.32 2.09
N LEU A 240 14.03 -10.72 1.31
CA LEU A 240 14.94 -9.79 0.63
C LEU A 240 14.20 -8.87 -0.33
N PHE A 241 13.27 -9.42 -1.14
CA PHE A 241 12.45 -8.63 -2.04
C PHE A 241 11.71 -7.52 -1.29
N LEU A 242 10.98 -7.86 -0.22
CA LEU A 242 10.20 -6.88 0.53
C LEU A 242 11.10 -5.83 1.22
N LEU A 243 12.22 -6.25 1.82
CA LEU A 243 13.17 -5.34 2.45
C LEU A 243 13.79 -4.37 1.42
N TYR A 244 14.16 -4.86 0.24
CA TYR A 244 14.72 -4.02 -0.81
C TYR A 244 13.67 -3.10 -1.44
N SER A 245 12.41 -3.55 -1.60
CA SER A 245 11.33 -2.67 -2.05
C SER A 245 11.11 -1.49 -1.08
N PHE A 246 11.13 -1.75 0.23
CA PHE A 246 11.05 -0.69 1.24
C PHE A 246 12.30 0.20 1.24
N SER A 247 13.50 -0.39 1.09
CA SER A 247 14.75 0.37 1.02
C SER A 247 14.76 1.31 -0.21
N LEU A 248 14.34 0.80 -1.37
CA LEU A 248 14.20 1.59 -2.60
C LEU A 248 13.17 2.71 -2.42
N SER A 249 12.01 2.41 -1.83
CA SER A 249 11.00 3.43 -1.51
C SER A 249 11.56 4.53 -0.62
N LEU A 250 12.31 4.19 0.43
CA LEU A 250 12.93 5.19 1.32
C LEU A 250 13.94 6.08 0.58
N VAL A 251 14.74 5.51 -0.33
CA VAL A 251 15.66 6.28 -1.19
C VAL A 251 14.86 7.22 -2.10
N LEU A 252 13.79 6.74 -2.74
CA LEU A 252 12.92 7.56 -3.59
C LEU A 252 12.25 8.69 -2.80
N VAL A 253 11.75 8.43 -1.59
CA VAL A 253 11.18 9.47 -0.70
C VAL A 253 12.24 10.51 -0.37
N THR A 254 13.46 10.08 -0.06
CA THR A 254 14.57 11.00 0.25
C THR A 254 14.89 11.90 -0.95
N ILE A 255 15.05 11.31 -2.14
CA ILE A 255 15.28 12.06 -3.38
C ILE A 255 14.13 13.05 -3.61
N TRP A 256 12.89 12.58 -3.53
CA TRP A 256 11.68 13.40 -3.72
C TRP A 256 11.64 14.62 -2.79
N VAL A 257 11.86 14.42 -1.49
CA VAL A 257 11.89 15.49 -0.49
C VAL A 257 13.04 16.46 -0.75
N THR A 258 14.23 15.96 -1.08
CA THR A 258 15.38 16.83 -1.37
C THR A 258 15.19 17.70 -2.62
N CYS A 259 14.62 17.14 -3.69
CA CYS A 259 14.34 17.88 -4.92
C CYS A 259 13.31 19.00 -4.71
N LEU A 260 12.33 18.79 -3.82
CA LEU A 260 11.22 19.73 -3.57
C LEU A 260 11.40 20.58 -2.30
N TRP A 261 12.58 20.53 -1.68
CA TRP A 261 12.83 21.14 -0.37
C TRP A 261 12.65 22.67 -0.37
N ASN A 262 13.02 23.31 -1.48
CA ASN A 262 13.05 24.76 -1.63
C ASN A 262 11.74 25.34 -2.19
N ASP A 263 10.73 24.51 -2.46
CA ASP A 263 9.44 24.98 -2.97
C ASP A 263 8.64 25.67 -1.85
N LYS A 264 8.52 26.99 -1.95
CA LYS A 264 7.85 27.83 -0.94
C LYS A 264 6.35 27.57 -0.85
N VAL A 265 5.71 27.13 -1.93
CA VAL A 265 4.25 26.89 -1.98
C VAL A 265 3.95 25.56 -1.32
N LEU A 266 4.68 24.51 -1.67
CA LEU A 266 4.53 23.20 -1.04
C LEU A 266 4.90 23.24 0.44
N ARG A 267 5.93 24.00 0.82
CA ARG A 267 6.33 24.20 2.22
C ARG A 267 5.26 24.87 3.08
N ARG A 268 4.39 25.69 2.49
CA ARG A 268 3.23 26.25 3.20
C ARG A 268 2.12 25.23 3.36
N LYS A 269 1.89 24.37 2.36
CA LYS A 269 0.85 23.32 2.40
C LYS A 269 1.19 22.18 3.37
N TYR A 270 2.46 21.78 3.45
CA TYR A 270 2.93 20.72 4.35
C TYR A 270 3.84 21.31 5.44
N PRO A 271 3.27 22.01 6.45
CA PRO A 271 4.05 22.60 7.51
C PRO A 271 4.60 21.52 8.46
N GLY A 272 5.81 21.73 8.96
CA GLY A 272 6.41 20.88 10.00
C GLY A 272 7.74 20.24 9.60
N VAL A 273 8.23 19.40 10.51
CA VAL A 273 9.55 18.73 10.39
C VAL A 273 9.49 17.58 9.39
N MET A 274 8.36 16.85 9.33
CA MET A 274 8.12 15.81 8.34
C MET A 274 7.45 16.41 7.10
N TYR A 275 8.28 17.01 6.24
CA TYR A 275 7.86 17.56 4.96
C TYR A 275 7.95 16.50 3.85
N ILE A 276 6.80 16.03 3.36
CA ILE A 276 6.71 15.07 2.25
C ILE A 276 5.60 15.52 1.31
N PRO A 277 5.92 16.14 0.17
CA PRO A 277 4.91 16.58 -0.79
C PRO A 277 4.17 15.42 -1.43
N GLU A 278 2.85 15.55 -1.60
CA GLU A 278 2.06 14.60 -2.39
C GLU A 278 2.40 14.78 -3.89
N PRO A 279 2.66 13.69 -4.63
CA PRO A 279 2.82 13.72 -6.08
C PRO A 279 1.69 14.48 -6.79
N TRP A 280 0.44 14.29 -6.36
CA TRP A 280 -0.69 14.96 -6.98
C TRP A 280 -0.72 16.48 -6.74
N ALA A 281 -0.32 16.92 -5.54
CA ALA A 281 -0.18 18.34 -5.24
C ALA A 281 0.89 19.00 -6.14
N VAL A 282 2.00 18.30 -6.40
CA VAL A 282 3.04 18.76 -7.32
C VAL A 282 2.52 18.83 -8.76
N TYR A 283 1.81 17.79 -9.21
CA TYR A 283 1.24 17.74 -10.56
C TYR A 283 0.27 18.90 -10.80
N THR A 284 -0.67 19.11 -9.88
CA THR A 284 -1.68 20.17 -10.00
C THR A 284 -1.08 21.57 -9.96
N LEU A 285 -0.03 21.81 -9.16
CA LEU A 285 0.60 23.13 -9.04
C LEU A 285 1.56 23.46 -10.18
N HIS A 286 2.34 22.50 -10.68
CA HIS A 286 3.46 22.79 -11.58
C HIS A 286 3.30 22.26 -13.00
N LEU A 287 2.52 21.19 -13.17
CA LEU A 287 2.40 20.48 -14.45
C LEU A 287 1.09 20.78 -15.16
N ARG A 288 -0.01 21.00 -14.44
CA ARG A 288 -1.30 21.40 -15.03
C ARG A 288 -1.24 22.79 -15.66
N ASP A 289 -0.64 23.77 -15.00
CA ASP A 289 -0.54 25.15 -15.53
C ASP A 289 0.29 25.19 -16.83
N LYS A 290 1.39 24.44 -16.90
CA LYS A 290 2.19 24.32 -18.13
C LYS A 290 1.43 23.67 -19.28
N HIS A 291 0.59 22.69 -18.98
CA HIS A 291 -0.21 22.00 -19.98
C HIS A 291 -1.31 22.92 -20.56
N THR A 292 -1.82 23.85 -19.76
CA THR A 292 -2.82 24.82 -20.19
C THR A 292 -2.20 25.90 -21.09
N THR A 293 -0.98 26.36 -20.77
CA THR A 293 -0.24 27.35 -21.58
C THR A 293 0.31 26.83 -22.92
N LEU A 294 0.25 25.52 -23.18
CA LEU A 294 0.69 24.91 -24.45
C LEU A 294 -0.47 24.54 -25.39
N THR A 295 -1.71 24.75 -24.93
CA THR A 295 -2.94 24.50 -25.69
C THR A 295 -3.71 25.78 -26.02
N ASP A 296 -3.20 26.94 -25.61
CA ASP A 296 -3.56 28.27 -26.11
C ASP A 296 -2.54 28.75 -27.14
#